data_AF-A0A7W4E487-F1
#
_entry.id   AF-A0A7W4E487-F1
#
_cell.length_a   1.000
_cell.length_b   1.000
_cell.length_c   1.000
_cell.angle_alpha   90.00
_cell.angle_beta   90.00
_cell.angle_gamma   90.00
#
_symmetry.space_group_name_H-M   'P 1'
#
loop_
_entity.id
_entity.type
_entity.pdbx_description
1 polymer ?
#
loop_
_entity_poly.entity_id
_entity_poly.type
_entity_poly.pdbx_seq_one_letter_code
_entity_poly.pdbx_strand_id
1 'polypeptide(L)'
;MVAFEIFGWSIYRYGIFYAMAFALGYIVLGWIGKRKIFETMPKVQYFLTEGLEDLILSIALGVIVGGRLGHVLIYGEGYYFEHWRDIFKIWEGGMSFIGGILGVVSSVGILFWIKKLTWKDFLTLFDVILLVVPLGIFLGRFGNFLNQELYGIPVEGLPVWLGQIFRTFHLVHVYPKVDQILRVNTNFLSMIFEGIMIFVAQVLVFVRQIKKKERKVGLLATNF
;
A
#
# COMPACT_ATOMS: atom_id res chain seq x y z
N MET A 1 0.60 11.57 -14.52
CA MET A 1 0.01 11.86 -15.85
C MET A 1 -1.49 11.54 -15.92
N VAL A 2 -2.24 12.34 -16.69
CA VAL A 2 -3.66 12.09 -16.99
C VAL A 2 -3.79 10.81 -17.83
N ALA A 3 -4.71 9.94 -17.47
CA ALA A 3 -5.08 8.75 -18.23
C ALA A 3 -6.05 9.14 -19.34
N PHE A 4 -7.14 9.82 -18.96
CA PHE A 4 -8.18 10.35 -19.82
C PHE A 4 -8.98 11.40 -19.05
N GLU A 5 -9.72 12.23 -19.78
CA GLU A 5 -10.61 13.24 -19.20
C GLU A 5 -12.06 12.79 -19.35
N ILE A 6 -12.85 12.95 -18.29
CA ILE A 6 -14.30 12.71 -18.31
C ILE A 6 -15.00 13.99 -17.85
N PHE A 7 -15.89 14.54 -18.66
CA PHE A 7 -16.69 15.73 -18.34
C PHE A 7 -15.85 16.93 -17.82
N GLY A 8 -14.64 17.12 -18.36
CA GLY A 8 -13.71 18.18 -17.93
C GLY A 8 -12.88 17.85 -16.67
N TRP A 9 -13.02 16.65 -16.12
CA TRP A 9 -12.23 16.17 -14.99
C TRP A 9 -11.11 15.23 -15.46
N SER A 10 -9.88 15.55 -15.08
CA SER A 10 -8.70 14.74 -15.36
C SER A 10 -8.62 13.54 -14.43
N ILE A 11 -8.71 12.33 -15.00
CA ILE A 11 -8.48 11.09 -14.23
C ILE A 11 -7.02 10.71 -14.38
N TYR A 12 -6.32 10.62 -13.25
CA TYR A 12 -4.90 10.31 -13.23
C TYR A 12 -4.66 8.81 -13.21
N ARG A 13 -3.64 8.35 -13.94
CA ARG A 13 -3.24 6.94 -14.00
C ARG A 13 -2.96 6.35 -12.61
N TYR A 14 -2.40 7.15 -11.73
CA TYR A 14 -2.12 6.74 -10.36
C TYR A 14 -3.40 6.33 -9.62
N GLY A 15 -4.45 7.16 -9.68
CA GLY A 15 -5.75 6.84 -9.07
C GLY A 15 -6.33 5.51 -9.57
N ILE A 16 -6.13 5.19 -10.84
CA ILE A 16 -6.54 3.89 -11.41
C ILE A 16 -5.77 2.74 -10.77
N PHE A 17 -4.44 2.84 -10.63
CA PHE A 17 -3.64 1.80 -9.98
C PHE A 17 -3.96 1.63 -8.49
N TYR A 18 -4.27 2.71 -7.78
CA TYR A 18 -4.78 2.61 -6.41
C TYR A 18 -6.15 1.93 -6.35
N ALA A 19 -7.08 2.32 -7.22
CA ALA A 19 -8.38 1.66 -7.29
C ALA A 19 -8.24 0.17 -7.60
N MET A 20 -7.34 -0.21 -8.53
CA MET A 20 -6.99 -1.60 -8.79
C MET A 20 -6.39 -2.29 -7.56
N ALA A 21 -5.54 -1.62 -6.79
CA ALA A 21 -4.97 -2.18 -5.56
C ALA A 21 -6.04 -2.46 -4.51
N PHE A 22 -6.98 -1.53 -4.30
CA PHE A 22 -8.12 -1.74 -3.41
C PHE A 22 -9.04 -2.85 -3.92
N ALA A 23 -9.30 -2.93 -5.23
CA ALA A 23 -10.12 -3.99 -5.82
C ALA A 23 -9.48 -5.38 -5.66
N LEU A 24 -8.17 -5.50 -5.94
CA LEU A 24 -7.43 -6.75 -5.70
C LEU A 24 -7.40 -7.11 -4.22
N GLY A 25 -7.18 -6.13 -3.34
CA GLY A 25 -7.25 -6.30 -1.90
C GLY A 25 -8.62 -6.84 -1.46
N TYR A 26 -9.72 -6.24 -1.94
CA TYR A 26 -11.08 -6.70 -1.68
C TYR A 26 -11.29 -8.16 -2.12
N ILE A 27 -10.89 -8.52 -3.34
CA ILE A 27 -11.03 -9.89 -3.87
C ILE A 27 -10.24 -10.89 -3.02
N VAL A 28 -8.98 -10.58 -2.71
CA VAL A 28 -8.09 -11.48 -1.96
C VAL A 28 -8.56 -11.61 -0.51
N LEU A 29 -8.91 -10.51 0.17
CA LEU A 29 -9.43 -10.54 1.54
C LEU A 29 -10.75 -11.29 1.63
N GLY A 30 -11.67 -11.06 0.68
CA GLY A 30 -12.93 -11.78 0.55
C GLY A 30 -12.75 -13.29 0.40
N TRP A 31 -11.79 -13.69 -0.42
CA TRP A 31 -11.43 -15.10 -0.61
C TRP A 31 -10.77 -15.71 0.64
N ILE A 32 -9.94 -14.94 1.35
CA ILE A 32 -9.33 -15.35 2.62
C ILE A 32 -10.40 -15.53 3.71
N GLY A 33 -11.36 -14.62 3.82
CA GLY A 33 -12.44 -14.67 4.81
C GLY A 33 -13.29 -15.94 4.73
N LYS A 34 -13.43 -16.52 3.54
CA LYS A 34 -14.18 -17.77 3.30
C LYS A 34 -13.43 -19.04 3.72
N ARG A 35 -12.23 -18.94 4.27
CA ARG A 35 -11.44 -20.10 4.70
C ARG A 35 -11.89 -20.60 6.08
N LYS A 36 -11.93 -21.93 6.26
CA LYS A 36 -12.33 -22.60 7.51
C LYS A 36 -11.58 -22.14 8.76
N ILE A 37 -10.36 -21.61 8.58
CA ILE A 37 -9.53 -21.09 9.69
C ILE A 37 -10.19 -19.91 10.43
N PHE A 38 -11.17 -19.23 9.82
CA PHE A 38 -11.90 -18.11 10.41
C PHE A 38 -13.23 -18.51 11.07
N GLU A 39 -13.69 -19.76 10.95
CA GLU A 39 -14.95 -20.23 11.55
C GLU A 39 -14.95 -20.09 13.09
N THR A 40 -13.78 -20.17 13.72
CA THR A 40 -13.61 -19.97 15.17
C THR A 40 -13.52 -18.49 15.58
N MET A 41 -13.58 -17.56 14.62
CA MET A 41 -13.45 -16.12 14.82
C MET A 41 -14.55 -15.39 14.03
N PRO A 42 -15.82 -15.51 14.45
CA PRO A 42 -16.98 -15.07 13.67
C PRO A 42 -16.94 -13.57 13.33
N LYS A 43 -16.43 -12.73 14.23
CA LYS A 43 -16.28 -11.29 13.96
C LYS A 43 -15.22 -10.99 12.89
N VAL A 44 -14.07 -11.65 12.96
CA VAL A 44 -13.02 -11.52 11.93
C VAL A 44 -13.53 -12.03 10.59
N GLN A 45 -14.21 -13.17 10.59
CA GLN A 45 -14.82 -13.73 9.39
C GLN A 45 -15.81 -12.74 8.77
N TYR A 46 -16.71 -12.17 9.59
CA TYR A 46 -17.66 -11.15 9.15
C TYR A 46 -16.98 -9.98 8.43
N PHE A 47 -15.94 -9.36 9.02
CA PHE A 47 -15.23 -8.25 8.38
C PHE A 47 -14.44 -8.62 7.12
N LEU A 48 -14.11 -9.91 6.95
CA LEU A 48 -13.50 -10.41 5.72
C LEU A 48 -14.52 -10.89 4.69
N THR A 49 -15.81 -10.92 5.00
CA THR A 49 -16.86 -11.36 4.07
C THR A 49 -17.94 -10.30 3.89
N GLU A 50 -18.81 -10.11 4.88
CA GLU A 50 -20.00 -9.25 4.80
C GLU A 50 -19.67 -7.79 5.14
N GLY A 51 -18.80 -7.57 6.13
CA GLY A 51 -18.33 -6.25 6.55
C GLY A 51 -17.08 -5.77 5.79
N LEU A 52 -16.75 -6.39 4.65
CA LEU A 52 -15.52 -6.08 3.92
C LEU A 52 -15.55 -4.68 3.28
N GLU A 53 -16.72 -4.22 2.87
CA GLU A 53 -16.92 -2.86 2.34
C GLU A 53 -16.61 -1.79 3.39
N ASP A 54 -17.16 -1.95 4.61
CA ASP A 54 -16.85 -1.11 5.77
C ASP A 54 -15.34 -1.08 6.05
N LEU A 55 -14.68 -2.25 5.98
CA LEU A 55 -13.25 -2.37 6.24
C LEU A 55 -12.42 -1.67 5.16
N ILE A 56 -12.69 -1.91 3.89
CA ILE A 56 -11.97 -1.27 2.77
C ILE A 56 -12.19 0.24 2.78
N LEU A 57 -13.41 0.70 3.05
CA LEU A 57 -13.71 2.12 3.18
C LEU A 57 -12.93 2.75 4.34
N SER A 58 -12.90 2.09 5.50
CA SER A 58 -12.13 2.54 6.66
C SER A 58 -10.63 2.63 6.35
N ILE A 59 -10.05 1.65 5.64
CA ILE A 59 -8.66 1.69 5.19
C ILE A 59 -8.45 2.85 4.22
N ALA A 60 -9.30 3.02 3.20
CA ALA A 60 -9.18 4.09 2.22
C ALA A 60 -9.25 5.48 2.87
N LEU A 61 -10.22 5.70 3.76
CA LEU A 61 -10.34 6.94 4.54
C LEU A 61 -9.11 7.17 5.42
N GLY A 62 -8.60 6.11 6.06
CA GLY A 62 -7.37 6.18 6.85
C GLY A 62 -6.17 6.63 6.04
N VAL A 63 -5.96 6.06 4.84
CA VAL A 63 -4.88 6.45 3.92
C VAL A 63 -5.03 7.91 3.50
N ILE A 64 -6.23 8.34 3.09
CA ILE A 64 -6.46 9.69 2.56
C ILE A 64 -6.31 10.73 3.67
N VAL A 65 -7.04 10.57 4.77
CA VAL A 65 -7.06 11.54 5.88
C VAL A 65 -5.71 11.53 6.60
N GLY A 66 -5.19 10.35 6.95
CA GLY A 66 -3.90 10.26 7.64
C GLY A 66 -2.75 10.72 6.76
N GLY A 67 -2.76 10.36 5.47
CA GLY A 67 -1.74 10.80 4.53
C GLY A 67 -1.71 12.32 4.40
N ARG A 68 -2.89 12.95 4.31
CA ARG A 68 -2.99 14.40 4.22
C ARG A 68 -2.58 15.10 5.52
N LEU A 69 -3.13 14.68 6.65
CA LEU A 69 -2.80 15.25 7.96
C LEU A 69 -1.32 15.05 8.30
N GLY A 70 -0.77 13.87 8.03
CA GLY A 70 0.66 13.62 8.21
C GLY A 70 1.52 14.52 7.33
N HIS A 71 1.07 14.85 6.11
CA HIS A 71 1.81 15.80 5.28
C HIS A 71 1.77 17.21 5.87
N VAL A 72 0.58 17.68 6.25
CA VAL A 72 0.35 19.00 6.86
C VAL A 72 1.19 19.17 8.13
N LEU A 73 1.22 18.14 8.99
CA LEU A 73 1.91 18.21 10.28
C LEU A 73 3.44 18.07 10.17
N ILE A 74 3.94 17.24 9.24
CA ILE A 74 5.38 16.94 9.15
C ILE A 74 6.09 17.90 8.19
N TYR A 75 5.46 18.25 7.06
CA TYR A 75 6.10 19.00 5.97
C TYR A 75 5.50 20.39 5.76
N GLY A 76 4.45 20.75 6.49
CA GLY A 76 3.75 22.02 6.28
C GLY A 76 4.46 23.26 6.83
N GLU A 77 5.42 23.10 7.75
CA GLU A 77 6.26 24.19 8.30
C GLU A 77 5.52 25.49 8.66
N GLY A 78 4.27 25.38 9.15
CA GLY A 78 3.43 26.51 9.55
C GLY A 78 2.57 27.14 8.45
N TYR A 79 2.77 26.78 7.17
CA TYR A 79 1.98 27.27 6.01
C TYR A 79 0.46 27.15 6.24
N TYR A 80 0.03 26.02 6.80
CA TYR A 80 -1.38 25.70 6.97
C TYR A 80 -2.07 26.45 8.12
N PHE A 81 -1.33 27.18 8.99
CA PHE A 81 -1.96 28.07 9.97
C PHE A 81 -2.59 29.28 9.31
N GLU A 82 -1.93 29.82 8.28
CA GLU A 82 -2.42 30.94 7.48
C GLU A 82 -3.37 30.47 6.37
N HIS A 83 -3.21 29.23 5.90
CA HIS A 83 -3.95 28.65 4.77
C HIS A 83 -4.74 27.40 5.17
N TRP A 84 -5.55 27.47 6.23
CA TRP A 84 -6.25 26.31 6.79
C TRP A 84 -7.14 25.55 5.80
N ARG A 85 -7.69 26.24 4.78
CA ARG A 85 -8.50 25.60 3.73
C ARG A 85 -7.70 24.66 2.85
N ASP A 86 -6.40 24.91 2.72
CA ASP A 86 -5.51 24.09 1.90
C ASP A 86 -5.31 22.70 2.50
N ILE A 87 -5.55 22.52 3.80
CA ILE A 87 -5.52 21.20 4.46
C ILE A 87 -6.43 20.20 3.73
N PHE A 88 -7.59 20.64 3.22
CA PHE A 88 -8.57 19.76 2.57
C PHE A 88 -8.28 19.49 1.09
N LYS A 89 -7.33 20.21 0.47
CA LYS A 89 -7.04 20.14 -0.95
C LYS A 89 -6.18 18.92 -1.30
N ILE A 90 -6.74 17.73 -1.14
CA ILE A 90 -6.06 16.47 -1.44
C ILE A 90 -5.71 16.29 -2.93
N TRP A 91 -6.37 17.04 -3.81
CA TRP A 91 -6.13 17.01 -5.26
C TRP A 91 -4.90 17.82 -5.69
N GLU A 92 -4.38 18.72 -4.85
CA GLU A 92 -3.14 19.46 -5.11
C GLU A 92 -1.89 18.61 -4.77
N GLY A 93 -2.07 17.37 -4.32
CA GLY A 93 -0.99 16.49 -3.88
C GLY A 93 -0.65 16.71 -2.41
N GLY A 94 0.59 16.39 -2.01
CA GLY A 94 1.06 16.52 -0.62
C GLY A 94 0.45 15.46 0.30
N MET A 95 0.99 14.25 0.23
CA MET A 95 0.58 13.09 1.04
C MET A 95 1.81 12.50 1.75
N SER A 96 1.66 12.17 3.03
CA SER A 96 2.69 11.52 3.84
C SER A 96 2.46 10.02 3.88
N PHE A 97 3.49 9.23 3.56
CA PHE A 97 3.44 7.78 3.65
C PHE A 97 3.23 7.30 5.10
N ILE A 98 4.01 7.85 6.05
CA ILE A 98 3.89 7.53 7.48
C ILE A 98 2.52 7.99 8.01
N GLY A 99 2.07 9.18 7.58
CA GLY A 99 0.73 9.67 7.90
C GLY A 99 -0.36 8.71 7.43
N GLY A 100 -0.24 8.16 6.21
CA GLY A 100 -1.16 7.17 5.66
C GLY A 100 -1.19 5.89 6.50
N ILE A 101 -0.03 5.36 6.91
CA ILE A 101 0.05 4.17 7.78
C ILE A 101 -0.65 4.43 9.11
N LEU A 102 -0.31 5.54 9.78
CA LEU A 102 -0.93 5.90 11.06
C LEU A 102 -2.44 6.11 10.91
N GLY A 103 -2.87 6.75 9.83
CA GLY A 103 -4.28 6.95 9.52
C GLY A 103 -5.05 5.65 9.32
N VAL A 104 -4.47 4.65 8.65
CA VAL A 104 -5.06 3.31 8.54
C VAL A 104 -5.16 2.67 9.92
N VAL A 105 -4.09 2.69 10.71
CA VAL A 105 -4.09 2.13 12.07
C VAL A 105 -5.16 2.78 12.94
N SER A 106 -5.27 4.10 12.91
CA SER A 106 -6.28 4.84 13.66
C SER A 106 -7.69 4.62 13.14
N SER A 107 -7.92 4.71 11.84
CA SER A 107 -9.25 4.55 11.22
C SER A 107 -9.81 3.15 11.47
N VAL A 108 -8.99 2.13 11.23
CA VAL A 108 -9.36 0.74 11.51
C VAL A 108 -9.50 0.55 13.02
N GLY A 109 -8.60 1.10 13.86
CA GLY A 109 -8.75 1.07 15.32
C GLY A 109 -10.08 1.64 15.82
N ILE A 110 -10.53 2.77 15.25
CA ILE A 110 -11.82 3.40 15.58
C ILE A 110 -12.98 2.49 15.15
N LEU A 111 -12.96 1.96 13.92
CA LEU A 111 -13.96 1.00 13.47
C LEU A 111 -14.07 -0.17 14.44
N PHE A 112 -12.93 -0.65 14.95
CA PHE A 112 -12.88 -1.78 15.86
C PHE A 112 -13.45 -1.48 17.23
N TRP A 113 -13.16 -0.28 17.74
CA TRP A 113 -13.73 0.19 18.99
C TRP A 113 -15.25 0.31 18.90
N ILE A 114 -15.76 0.92 17.81
CA ILE A 114 -17.22 1.06 17.56
C ILE A 114 -17.89 -0.31 17.45
N LYS A 115 -17.27 -1.26 16.76
CA LYS A 115 -17.82 -2.60 16.50
C LYS A 115 -17.50 -3.61 17.61
N LYS A 116 -16.92 -3.15 18.73
CA LYS A 116 -16.62 -3.95 19.94
C LYS A 116 -15.81 -5.22 19.64
N LEU A 117 -14.79 -5.09 18.79
CA LEU A 117 -13.85 -6.18 18.48
C LEU A 117 -12.88 -6.39 19.64
N THR A 118 -12.47 -7.63 19.88
CA THR A 118 -11.42 -7.90 20.89
C THR A 118 -10.05 -7.52 20.34
N TRP A 119 -9.06 -7.34 21.23
CA TRP A 119 -7.67 -7.11 20.81
C TRP A 119 -7.13 -8.24 19.91
N LYS A 120 -7.55 -9.48 20.19
CA LYS A 120 -7.21 -10.64 19.37
C LYS A 120 -7.77 -10.53 17.95
N ASP A 121 -9.03 -10.08 17.82
CA ASP A 121 -9.66 -9.87 16.52
C ASP A 121 -8.95 -8.74 15.74
N PHE A 122 -8.58 -7.66 16.43
CA PHE A 122 -7.79 -6.53 15.89
C PHE A 122 -6.49 -6.98 15.26
N LEU A 123 -5.63 -7.63 16.04
CA LEU A 123 -4.35 -8.10 15.54
C LEU A 123 -4.52 -9.11 14.40
N THR A 124 -5.54 -9.96 14.47
CA THR A 124 -5.80 -10.96 13.41
C THR A 124 -6.24 -10.30 12.11
N LEU A 125 -7.09 -9.28 12.15
CA LEU A 125 -7.51 -8.56 10.95
C LEU A 125 -6.36 -7.75 10.36
N PHE A 126 -5.54 -7.11 11.19
CA PHE A 126 -4.33 -6.42 10.74
C PHE A 126 -3.34 -7.37 10.05
N ASP A 127 -3.06 -8.54 10.64
CA ASP A 127 -2.22 -9.57 10.01
C ASP A 127 -2.74 -9.96 8.61
N VAL A 128 -4.06 -10.08 8.45
CA VAL A 128 -4.67 -10.46 7.17
C VAL A 128 -4.62 -9.31 6.15
N ILE A 129 -4.83 -8.07 6.59
CA ILE A 129 -4.69 -6.88 5.73
C ILE A 129 -3.25 -6.74 5.24
N LEU A 130 -2.25 -6.98 6.09
CA LEU A 130 -0.84 -6.92 5.72
C LEU A 130 -0.46 -7.88 4.58
N LEU A 131 -1.24 -8.95 4.38
CA LEU A 131 -1.04 -9.93 3.31
C LEU A 131 -1.30 -9.32 1.92
N VAL A 132 -2.15 -8.29 1.81
CA VAL A 132 -2.47 -7.64 0.53
C VAL A 132 -1.72 -6.32 0.31
N VAL A 133 -1.04 -5.79 1.33
CA VAL A 133 -0.24 -4.55 1.22
C VAL A 133 0.80 -4.62 0.10
N PRO A 134 1.56 -5.72 -0.09
CA PRO A 134 2.55 -5.79 -1.17
C PRO A 134 1.94 -5.68 -2.58
N LEU A 135 0.67 -6.06 -2.78
CA LEU A 135 -0.03 -5.84 -4.06
C LEU A 135 -0.23 -4.35 -4.31
N GLY A 136 -0.54 -3.57 -3.27
CA GLY A 136 -0.62 -2.12 -3.34
C GLY A 136 0.74 -1.48 -3.65
N ILE A 137 1.82 -1.98 -3.04
CA ILE A 137 3.19 -1.53 -3.35
C ILE A 137 3.53 -1.82 -4.81
N PHE A 138 3.26 -3.04 -5.28
CA PHE A 138 3.48 -3.42 -6.68
C PHE A 138 2.77 -2.47 -7.65
N LEU A 139 1.45 -2.28 -7.48
CA LEU A 139 0.67 -1.43 -8.36
C LEU A 139 1.05 0.06 -8.25
N GLY A 140 1.35 0.54 -7.05
CA GLY A 140 1.84 1.91 -6.84
C GLY A 140 3.16 2.15 -7.57
N ARG A 141 4.13 1.23 -7.45
CA ARG A 141 5.43 1.31 -8.15
C ARG A 141 5.29 1.14 -9.66
N PHE A 142 4.34 0.34 -10.12
CA PHE A 142 4.00 0.24 -11.53
C PHE A 142 3.42 1.56 -12.06
N GLY A 143 2.54 2.21 -11.29
CA GLY A 143 2.04 3.55 -11.59
C GLY A 143 3.16 4.60 -11.66
N ASN A 144 4.07 4.60 -10.69
CA ASN A 144 5.25 5.47 -10.68
C ASN A 144 6.14 5.24 -11.91
N PHE A 145 6.39 3.98 -12.27
CA PHE A 145 7.18 3.63 -13.45
C PHE A 145 6.55 4.18 -14.72
N LEU A 146 5.24 3.99 -14.92
CA LEU A 146 4.52 4.53 -16.06
C LEU A 146 4.46 6.06 -16.07
N ASN A 147 4.37 6.69 -14.89
CA ASN A 147 4.43 8.14 -14.73
C ASN A 147 5.84 8.72 -14.89
N GLN A 148 6.87 7.87 -14.81
CA GLN A 148 8.29 8.26 -14.77
C GLN A 148 8.65 9.10 -13.53
N GLU A 149 8.05 8.74 -12.40
CA GLU A 149 8.25 9.37 -11.09
C GLU A 149 9.04 8.43 -10.16
N LEU A 150 9.67 8.98 -9.12
CA LEU A 150 10.46 8.22 -8.13
C LEU A 150 11.52 7.31 -8.77
N TYR A 151 12.19 7.83 -9.80
CA TYR A 151 13.30 7.17 -10.47
C TYR A 151 14.52 7.05 -9.55
N GLY A 152 15.35 6.05 -9.82
CA GLY A 152 16.52 5.75 -8.99
C GLY A 152 17.70 6.68 -9.22
N ILE A 153 18.76 6.42 -8.46
CA ILE A 153 20.03 7.13 -8.59
C ILE A 153 20.72 6.82 -9.93
N PRO A 154 21.50 7.79 -10.48
CA PRO A 154 22.29 7.55 -11.68
C PRO A 154 23.32 6.45 -11.47
N VAL A 155 23.48 5.58 -12.48
CA VAL A 155 24.44 4.47 -12.43
C VAL A 155 25.88 4.95 -12.34
N GLU A 156 26.17 6.14 -12.89
CA GLU A 156 27.49 6.77 -12.81
C GLU A 156 27.89 7.16 -11.38
N GLY A 157 26.92 7.37 -10.49
CA GLY A 157 27.17 7.67 -9.08
C GLY A 157 27.42 6.43 -8.21
N LEU A 158 27.41 5.23 -8.78
CA LEU A 158 27.61 3.97 -8.06
C LEU A 158 29.07 3.48 -8.12
N PRO A 159 29.51 2.67 -7.14
CA PRO A 159 30.72 1.87 -7.30
C PRO A 159 30.68 1.06 -8.60
N VAL A 160 31.80 1.02 -9.33
CA VAL A 160 31.88 0.43 -10.67
C VAL A 160 31.33 -1.00 -10.72
N TRP A 161 31.70 -1.83 -9.74
CA TRP A 161 31.24 -3.23 -9.65
C TRP A 161 29.72 -3.33 -9.50
N LEU A 162 29.09 -2.42 -8.75
CA LEU A 162 27.65 -2.42 -8.52
C LEU A 162 26.90 -1.91 -9.76
N GLY A 163 27.43 -0.87 -10.41
CA GLY A 163 26.91 -0.38 -11.69
C GLY A 163 26.98 -1.45 -12.78
N GLN A 164 28.05 -2.24 -12.82
CA GLN A 164 28.18 -3.39 -13.72
C GLN A 164 27.11 -4.45 -13.45
N ILE A 165 26.87 -4.83 -12.19
CA ILE A 165 25.82 -5.78 -11.82
C ILE A 165 24.46 -5.31 -12.34
N PHE A 166 24.05 -4.07 -12.04
CA PHE A 166 22.76 -3.57 -12.48
C PHE A 166 22.62 -3.54 -14.02
N ARG A 167 23.70 -3.22 -14.74
CA ARG A 167 23.70 -3.26 -16.22
C ARG A 167 23.60 -4.69 -16.74
N THR A 168 24.38 -5.61 -16.20
CA THR A 168 24.41 -7.03 -16.62
C THR A 168 23.05 -7.69 -16.44
N PHE A 169 22.33 -7.39 -15.36
CA PHE A 169 20.99 -7.93 -15.11
C PHE A 169 19.85 -7.08 -15.71
N HIS A 170 20.15 -6.07 -16.54
CA HIS A 170 19.16 -5.17 -17.13
C HIS A 170 18.23 -4.49 -16.11
N LEU A 171 18.76 -4.18 -14.92
CA LEU A 171 18.06 -3.53 -13.81
C LEU A 171 18.20 -1.99 -13.86
N VAL A 172 18.47 -1.46 -15.04
CA VAL A 172 18.68 -0.04 -15.30
C VAL A 172 17.66 0.47 -16.30
N HIS A 173 17.26 1.73 -16.18
CA HIS A 173 16.29 2.35 -17.07
C HIS A 173 16.59 3.83 -17.26
N VAL A 174 16.34 4.32 -18.47
CA VAL A 174 16.31 5.77 -18.78
C VAL A 174 14.86 6.19 -18.71
N TYR A 175 14.56 7.29 -18.02
CA TYR A 175 13.22 7.86 -17.89
C TYR A 175 13.09 9.06 -18.83
N PRO A 176 12.66 8.90 -20.10
CA PRO A 176 12.86 9.91 -21.13
C PRO A 176 12.11 11.23 -20.91
N LYS A 177 11.09 11.25 -20.04
CA LYS A 177 10.35 12.46 -19.65
C LYS A 177 11.09 13.30 -18.62
N VAL A 178 12.11 12.73 -17.99
CA VAL A 178 12.93 13.39 -16.98
C VAL A 178 14.25 13.82 -17.63
N ASP A 179 15.02 12.84 -18.10
CA ASP A 179 16.34 13.05 -18.68
C ASP A 179 16.79 11.83 -19.51
N GLN A 180 17.99 11.90 -20.08
CA GLN A 180 18.63 10.82 -20.84
C GLN A 180 19.66 10.04 -19.99
N ILE A 181 19.57 10.14 -18.67
CA ILE A 181 20.56 9.53 -17.77
C ILE A 181 20.14 8.09 -17.45
N LEU A 182 21.10 7.18 -17.49
CA LEU A 182 20.88 5.78 -17.12
C LEU A 182 20.86 5.64 -15.59
N ARG A 183 19.73 5.18 -15.05
CA ARG A 183 19.47 5.10 -13.61
C ARG A 183 19.16 3.68 -13.19
N VAL A 184 19.39 3.37 -11.92
CA VAL A 184 18.87 2.12 -11.33
C VAL A 184 17.35 2.16 -11.41
N ASN A 185 16.72 1.10 -11.90
CA ASN A 185 15.27 1.03 -12.01
C ASN A 185 14.64 0.68 -10.65
N THR A 186 14.66 1.65 -9.72
CA THR A 186 14.16 1.47 -8.35
C THR A 186 12.69 1.06 -8.33
N ASN A 187 11.85 1.58 -9.23
CA ASN A 187 10.46 1.15 -9.31
C ASN A 187 10.34 -0.35 -9.63
N PHE A 188 11.14 -0.86 -10.58
CA PHE A 188 11.18 -2.28 -10.90
C PHE A 188 11.68 -3.14 -9.76
N LEU A 189 12.74 -2.71 -9.08
CA LEU A 189 13.26 -3.42 -7.91
C LEU A 189 12.20 -3.47 -6.79
N SER A 190 11.56 -2.35 -6.44
CA SER A 190 10.50 -2.36 -5.43
C SER A 190 9.29 -3.20 -5.85
N MET A 191 8.90 -3.22 -7.14
CA MET A 191 7.84 -4.11 -7.62
C MET A 191 8.15 -5.58 -7.35
N ILE A 192 9.39 -6.01 -7.58
CA ILE A 192 9.80 -7.40 -7.37
C ILE A 192 9.99 -7.70 -5.89
N PHE A 193 10.85 -6.93 -5.21
CA PHE A 193 11.29 -7.24 -3.86
C PHE A 193 10.26 -6.86 -2.80
N GLU A 194 9.70 -5.67 -2.85
CA GLU A 194 8.72 -5.19 -1.85
C GLU A 194 7.28 -5.61 -2.21
N GLY A 195 7.01 -5.85 -3.49
CA GLY A 195 5.70 -6.28 -3.99
C GLY A 195 5.59 -7.81 -4.09
N ILE A 196 6.05 -8.38 -5.20
CA ILE A 196 5.79 -9.78 -5.57
C ILE A 196 6.42 -10.75 -4.57
N MET A 197 7.70 -10.58 -4.21
CA MET A 197 8.42 -11.52 -3.35
C MET A 197 7.82 -11.56 -1.95
N ILE A 198 7.55 -10.39 -1.34
CA ILE A 198 6.88 -10.33 -0.03
C ILE A 198 5.48 -10.93 -0.11
N PHE A 199 4.70 -10.62 -1.15
CA PHE A 199 3.38 -11.20 -1.33
C PHE A 199 3.43 -12.73 -1.36
N VAL A 200 4.31 -13.29 -2.21
CA VAL A 200 4.48 -14.75 -2.33
C VAL A 200 4.92 -15.36 -1.00
N ALA A 201 5.89 -14.74 -0.31
CA ALA A 201 6.35 -15.23 0.99
C ALA A 201 5.20 -15.25 2.02
N GLN A 202 4.43 -14.17 2.13
CA GLN A 202 3.29 -14.07 3.05
C GLN A 202 2.18 -15.09 2.71
N VAL A 203 1.86 -15.26 1.43
CA VAL A 203 0.90 -16.27 0.95
C VAL A 203 1.38 -17.68 1.30
N LEU A 204 2.66 -17.99 1.09
CA LEU A 204 3.22 -19.30 1.44
C LEU A 204 3.13 -19.58 2.95
N VAL A 205 3.42 -18.58 3.77
CA VAL A 205 3.25 -18.67 5.24
C VAL A 205 1.78 -18.91 5.59
N PHE A 206 0.86 -18.15 5.00
CA PHE A 206 -0.57 -18.27 5.24
C PHE A 206 -1.14 -19.64 4.81
N VAL A 207 -0.76 -20.14 3.63
CA VAL A 207 -1.18 -21.48 3.15
C VAL A 207 -0.65 -22.58 4.06
N ARG A 208 0.59 -22.46 4.56
CA ARG A 208 1.14 -23.40 5.54
C ARG A 208 0.33 -23.42 6.84
N GLN A 209 -0.14 -22.26 7.31
CA GLN A 209 -1.00 -22.18 8.51
C GLN A 209 -2.34 -22.88 8.30
N ILE A 210 -2.99 -22.66 7.15
CA ILE A 210 -4.25 -23.35 6.82
C ILE A 210 -4.06 -24.86 6.88
N LYS A 211 -2.95 -25.38 6.33
CA LYS A 211 -2.64 -26.82 6.34
C LYS A 211 -2.40 -27.37 7.75
N LYS A 212 -1.70 -26.61 8.60
CA LYS A 212 -1.38 -27.05 9.98
C LYS A 212 -2.53 -26.85 10.96
N LYS A 213 -3.60 -26.12 10.60
CA LYS A 213 -4.66 -25.65 11.50
C LYS A 213 -4.13 -24.87 12.72
N GLU A 214 -2.89 -24.42 12.67
CA GLU A 214 -2.25 -23.63 13.72
C GLU A 214 -2.32 -22.16 13.32
N ARG A 215 -2.93 -21.34 14.17
CA ARG A 215 -2.82 -19.89 14.03
C ARG A 215 -2.39 -19.24 15.33
N LYS A 216 -1.24 -18.59 15.29
CA LYS A 216 -0.80 -17.64 16.32
C LYS A 216 -1.08 -16.23 15.80
N VAL A 217 -1.63 -15.38 16.66
CA VAL A 217 -1.85 -13.96 16.37
C VAL A 217 -0.50 -13.25 16.31
N GLY A 218 -0.32 -12.34 15.37
CA GLY A 218 0.90 -11.57 15.15
C GLY A 218 1.91 -12.24 14.21
N LEU A 219 1.63 -13.43 13.68
CA LEU A 219 2.66 -14.23 13.01
C LEU A 219 3.15 -13.66 11.66
N LEU A 220 2.42 -12.73 11.04
CA LEU A 220 2.89 -12.00 9.85
C LEU A 220 3.55 -10.66 10.24
N ALA A 221 3.14 -10.05 11.36
CA ALA A 221 3.73 -8.80 11.85
C ALA A 221 4.99 -9.00 12.72
N THR A 222 5.21 -10.16 13.36
CA THR A 222 6.26 -10.37 14.39
C THR A 222 7.33 -11.41 14.04
N ASN A 223 7.35 -11.96 12.83
CA ASN A 223 8.30 -13.01 12.42
C ASN A 223 9.24 -12.60 11.27
N PHE A 224 9.45 -11.30 11.06
CA PHE A 224 10.50 -10.78 10.19
C PHE A 224 11.70 -10.30 11.01
#